data_AF-A0A0B0DAN5-F1
#
_entry.id   AF-A0A0B0DAN5-F1
#
_cell.length_a   1.000
_cell.length_b   1.000
_cell.length_c   1.000
_cell.angle_alpha   90.00
_cell.angle_beta   90.00
_cell.angle_gamma   90.00
#
_symmetry.space_group_name_H-M   'P 1'
#
loop_
_entity.id
_entity.type
_entity.pdbx_description
1 polymer ?
#
loop_
_entity_poly.entity_id
_entity_poly.type
_entity_poly.pdbx_seq_one_letter_code
_entity_poly.pdbx_strand_id
1 'polypeptide(L)'
;MKGDSMMTEKQWLYVNLGGVIAFSLFVLLSFGTAEAGSAHGVMILISEIVGGLTLVSSILSLLYIKSEQRFISISIVAFLIAWLIYAIGYEIGIDGETKHSWIWFFSLYIILLAGFIVIRICYKRILGLYKLLPPFLLFLNGMLFVFIIFIHIWWHLPFTG
;
A
#
# COMPACT_ATOMS: atom_id res chain seq x y z
N MET A 1 28.68 -22.23 19.04
CA MET A 1 27.45 -22.68 18.33
C MET A 1 26.25 -22.40 19.22
N LYS A 2 25.12 -21.96 18.63
CA LYS A 2 23.83 -21.50 19.20
C LYS A 2 23.74 -19.98 19.39
N GLY A 3 22.85 -19.26 18.73
CA GLY A 3 21.79 -19.69 17.81
C GLY A 3 21.41 -18.60 16.84
N ASP A 4 21.38 -18.95 15.57
CA ASP A 4 20.53 -18.26 14.61
C ASP A 4 19.09 -18.46 15.11
N SER A 5 18.49 -17.42 15.68
CA SER A 5 17.04 -17.35 15.79
C SER A 5 16.48 -17.14 14.39
N MET A 6 16.57 -18.18 13.55
CA MET A 6 16.05 -18.15 12.20
C MET A 6 14.54 -18.01 12.32
N MET A 7 14.05 -16.83 11.95
CA MET A 7 12.65 -16.49 12.07
C MET A 7 11.82 -17.49 11.26
N THR A 8 10.84 -18.11 11.92
CA THR A 8 10.00 -19.13 11.31
C THR A 8 9.08 -18.52 10.26
N GLU A 9 8.66 -19.33 9.29
CA GLU A 9 7.71 -18.91 8.25
C GLU A 9 6.45 -18.25 8.84
N LYS A 10 5.91 -18.81 9.93
CA LYS A 10 4.74 -18.25 10.63
C LYS A 10 5.00 -16.84 11.15
N GLN A 11 6.19 -16.59 11.68
CA GLN A 11 6.55 -15.26 12.20
C GLN A 11 6.61 -14.23 11.06
N TRP A 12 7.18 -14.56 9.91
CA TRP A 12 7.16 -13.69 8.73
C TRP A 12 5.73 -13.35 8.28
N LEU A 13 4.83 -14.35 8.28
CA LEU A 13 3.42 -14.13 7.95
C LEU A 13 2.72 -13.20 8.94
N TYR A 14 2.98 -13.35 10.25
CA TYR A 14 2.40 -12.48 11.26
C TYR A 14 2.93 -11.06 11.19
N VAL A 15 4.22 -10.85 10.92
CA VAL A 15 4.78 -9.50 10.74
C VAL A 15 4.14 -8.82 9.53
N ASN A 16 4.01 -9.52 8.41
CA ASN A 16 3.36 -8.96 7.22
C ASN A 16 1.88 -8.63 7.47
N LEU A 17 1.15 -9.52 8.14
CA LEU A 17 -0.25 -9.28 8.47
C LEU A 17 -0.41 -8.09 9.43
N GLY A 18 0.38 -8.06 10.51
CA GLY A 18 0.38 -6.97 11.49
C GLY A 18 0.77 -5.64 10.87
N GLY A 19 1.78 -5.63 10.00
CA GLY A 19 2.22 -4.44 9.27
C GLY A 19 1.13 -3.87 8.38
N VAL A 20 0.44 -4.71 7.60
CA VAL A 20 -0.70 -4.26 6.77
C VAL A 20 -1.83 -3.71 7.62
N ILE A 21 -2.18 -4.38 8.74
CA ILE A 21 -3.23 -3.90 9.64
C ILE A 21 -2.86 -2.53 10.21
N ALA A 22 -1.64 -2.39 10.73
CA ALA A 22 -1.16 -1.13 11.27
C ALA A 22 -1.16 -0.02 10.22
N PHE A 23 -0.62 -0.29 9.02
CA PHE A 23 -0.64 0.65 7.90
C PHE A 23 -2.07 1.11 7.58
N SER A 24 -2.99 0.17 7.45
CA SER A 24 -4.40 0.45 7.12
C SER A 24 -5.07 1.31 8.20
N LEU A 25 -4.80 1.02 9.47
CA LEU A 25 -5.34 1.79 10.59
C LEU A 25 -4.82 3.23 10.57
N PHE A 26 -3.52 3.44 10.36
CA PHE A 26 -2.95 4.80 10.31
C PHE A 26 -3.42 5.59 9.10
N VAL A 27 -3.60 4.95 7.95
CA VAL A 27 -4.22 5.59 6.78
C VAL A 27 -5.67 6.00 7.08
N LEU A 28 -6.46 5.15 7.74
CA LEU A 28 -7.83 5.51 8.10
C LEU A 28 -7.88 6.64 9.15
N LEU A 29 -6.96 6.62 10.12
CA LEU A 29 -6.84 7.67 11.13
C LEU A 29 -6.37 9.00 10.52
N SER A 30 -5.53 8.98 9.49
CA SER A 30 -5.11 10.22 8.81
C SER A 30 -6.32 10.93 8.19
N PHE A 31 -7.27 10.19 7.61
CA PHE A 31 -8.54 10.77 7.14
C PHE A 31 -9.39 11.32 8.29
N GLY A 32 -9.50 10.59 9.42
CA GLY A 32 -10.26 11.06 10.59
C GLY A 32 -9.66 12.28 11.29
N THR A 33 -8.37 12.55 11.06
CA THR A 33 -7.65 13.68 11.67
C THR A 33 -7.40 14.83 10.69
N ALA A 34 -7.95 14.78 9.46
CA ALA A 34 -7.67 15.74 8.40
C ALA A 34 -7.91 17.22 8.78
N GLU A 35 -8.87 17.48 9.68
CA GLU A 35 -9.17 18.84 10.17
C GLU A 35 -8.21 19.33 11.27
N ALA A 36 -7.45 18.42 11.90
CA ALA A 36 -6.55 18.71 13.00
C ALA A 36 -5.09 18.73 12.49
N GLY A 37 -4.63 19.89 11.99
CA GLY A 37 -3.38 20.01 11.23
C GLY A 37 -2.14 19.32 11.81
N SER A 38 -1.82 19.48 13.09
CA SER A 38 -0.65 18.83 13.71
C SER A 38 -0.83 17.31 13.89
N ALA A 39 -2.05 16.86 14.20
CA ALA A 39 -2.36 15.44 14.32
C ALA A 39 -2.35 14.74 12.96
N HIS A 40 -2.87 15.41 11.92
CA HIS A 40 -2.91 14.90 10.55
C HIS A 40 -1.51 14.59 10.01
N GLY A 41 -0.59 15.57 10.12
CA GLY A 41 0.79 15.39 9.65
C GLY A 41 1.52 14.25 10.36
N VAL A 42 1.31 14.09 11.67
CA VAL A 42 1.88 12.97 12.44
C VAL A 42 1.31 11.63 11.99
N MET A 43 0.00 11.55 11.72
CA MET A 43 -0.63 10.31 11.25
C MET A 43 -0.12 9.91 9.85
N ILE A 44 0.07 10.89 8.96
CA ILE A 44 0.68 10.64 7.65
C ILE A 44 2.09 10.07 7.82
N LEU A 45 2.95 10.74 8.60
CA LEU A 45 4.33 10.31 8.81
C LEU A 45 4.41 8.88 9.38
N ILE A 46 3.55 8.57 10.37
CA ILE A 46 3.49 7.21 10.93
C ILE A 46 3.05 6.21 9.86
N SER A 47 2.05 6.55 9.04
CA SER A 47 1.57 5.69 7.96
C SER A 47 2.66 5.40 6.93
N GLU A 48 3.51 6.38 6.60
CA GLU A 48 4.62 6.23 5.67
C GLU A 48 5.72 5.32 6.23
N ILE A 49 6.10 5.54 7.50
CA ILE A 49 7.10 4.71 8.18
C ILE A 49 6.61 3.26 8.27
N VAL A 50 5.37 3.04 8.72
CA VAL A 50 4.79 1.71 8.85
C VAL A 50 4.61 1.05 7.47
N GLY A 51 4.18 1.80 6.47
CA GLY A 51 4.05 1.33 5.09
C GLY A 51 5.39 0.90 4.50
N GLY A 52 6.43 1.71 4.67
CA GLY A 52 7.79 1.41 4.22
C GLY A 52 8.36 0.17 4.91
N LEU A 53 8.23 0.07 6.24
CA LEU A 53 8.67 -1.11 6.99
C LEU A 53 7.91 -2.38 6.57
N THR A 54 6.60 -2.25 6.33
CA THR A 54 5.77 -3.38 5.87
C THR A 54 6.18 -3.84 4.47
N LEU A 55 6.52 -2.90 3.58
CA LEU A 55 7.02 -3.21 2.25
C LEU A 55 8.36 -3.96 2.32
N VAL A 56 9.31 -3.46 3.12
CA VAL A 56 10.61 -4.11 3.34
C VAL A 56 10.42 -5.52 3.92
N SER A 57 9.59 -5.67 4.95
CA SER A 57 9.25 -6.98 5.53
C SER A 57 8.66 -7.94 4.49
N SER A 58 7.75 -7.44 3.64
CA SER A 58 7.09 -8.26 2.63
C SER A 58 8.07 -8.71 1.55
N ILE A 59 8.99 -7.83 1.13
CA ILE A 59 10.08 -8.18 0.19
C ILE A 59 11.01 -9.23 0.80
N LEU A 60 11.45 -9.03 2.05
CA LEU A 60 12.29 -10.01 2.75
C LEU A 60 11.57 -11.36 2.88
N SER A 61 10.28 -11.35 3.19
CA SER A 61 9.47 -12.56 3.31
C SER A 61 9.43 -13.37 2.00
N LEU A 62 9.56 -12.75 0.83
CA LEU A 62 9.63 -13.48 -0.44
C LEU A 62 10.94 -14.29 -0.57
N LEU A 63 12.01 -13.88 0.11
CA LEU A 63 13.27 -14.60 0.12
C LEU A 63 13.20 -15.82 1.04
N TYR A 64 12.53 -15.70 2.19
CA TYR A 64 12.47 -16.73 3.23
C TYR A 64 11.28 -17.69 3.13
N ILE A 65 10.11 -17.23 2.67
CA ILE A 65 8.91 -18.09 2.54
C ILE A 65 8.96 -18.82 1.21
N LYS A 66 9.17 -20.14 1.26
CA LYS A 66 9.18 -21.01 0.06
C LYS A 66 7.84 -21.69 -0.22
N SER A 67 6.92 -21.69 0.75
CA SER A 67 5.59 -22.29 0.60
C SER A 67 4.66 -21.43 -0.28
N GLU A 68 3.46 -21.95 -0.56
CA GLU A 68 2.37 -21.20 -1.19
C GLU A 68 1.95 -19.95 -0.38
N GLN A 69 2.36 -19.83 0.89
CA GLN A 69 2.08 -18.62 1.68
C GLN A 69 2.86 -17.40 1.18
N ARG A 70 3.88 -17.56 0.32
CA ARG A 70 4.57 -16.44 -0.32
C ARG A 70 3.64 -15.53 -1.12
N PHE A 71 2.51 -16.06 -1.61
CA PHE A 71 1.50 -15.28 -2.34
C PHE A 71 0.86 -14.19 -1.46
N ILE A 72 0.90 -14.33 -0.14
CA ILE A 72 0.53 -13.25 0.79
C ILE A 72 1.49 -12.07 0.62
N SER A 73 2.79 -12.30 0.75
CA SER A 73 3.81 -11.26 0.60
C SER A 73 3.78 -10.62 -0.78
N ILE A 74 3.54 -11.40 -1.85
CA ILE A 74 3.34 -10.86 -3.21
C ILE A 74 2.15 -9.91 -3.25
N SER A 75 1.02 -10.28 -2.63
CA SER A 75 -0.17 -9.43 -2.58
C SER A 75 0.09 -8.11 -1.85
N ILE A 76 0.84 -8.16 -0.75
CA ILE A 76 1.18 -6.98 0.05
C ILE A 76 2.13 -6.05 -0.73
N VAL A 77 3.14 -6.61 -1.39
CA VAL A 77 4.05 -5.83 -2.24
C VAL A 77 3.27 -5.16 -3.39
N ALA A 78 2.41 -5.91 -4.09
CA ALA A 78 1.59 -5.38 -5.17
C ALA A 78 0.68 -4.23 -4.71
N PHE A 79 0.15 -4.33 -3.49
CA PHE A 79 -0.63 -3.27 -2.86
C PHE A 79 0.22 -2.04 -2.48
N LEU A 80 1.33 -2.24 -1.76
CA LEU A 80 2.13 -1.14 -1.21
C LEU A 80 2.95 -0.38 -2.27
N ILE A 81 3.27 -0.99 -3.42
CA ILE A 81 3.96 -0.28 -4.52
C ILE A 81 3.12 0.90 -5.03
N ALA A 82 1.80 0.74 -5.15
CA ALA A 82 0.93 1.84 -5.58
C ALA A 82 0.95 3.01 -4.58
N TRP A 83 0.89 2.70 -3.28
CA TRP A 83 1.00 3.67 -2.20
C TRP A 83 2.36 4.37 -2.18
N LEU A 84 3.45 3.63 -2.40
CA LEU A 84 4.80 4.17 -2.44
C LEU A 84 4.95 5.21 -3.56
N ILE A 85 4.45 4.90 -4.76
CA ILE A 85 4.56 5.81 -5.91
C ILE A 85 3.68 7.04 -5.72
N TYR A 86 2.51 6.88 -5.08
CA TYR A 86 1.68 7.99 -4.68
C TYR A 86 2.41 8.90 -3.68
N ALA A 87 2.98 8.33 -2.61
CA ALA A 87 3.72 9.08 -1.59
C ALA A 87 4.95 9.80 -2.19
N ILE A 88 5.72 9.15 -3.07
CA ILE A 88 6.86 9.78 -3.76
C ILE A 88 6.39 10.98 -4.59
N GLY A 89 5.29 10.84 -5.34
CA GLY A 89 4.76 11.94 -6.15
C GLY A 89 4.33 13.14 -5.30
N TYR A 90 3.71 12.87 -4.16
CA TYR A 90 3.38 13.92 -3.19
C TYR A 90 4.62 14.61 -2.63
N GLU A 91 5.64 13.84 -2.21
CA GLU A 91 6.85 14.38 -1.56
C GLU A 91 7.74 15.20 -2.50
N ILE A 92 7.79 14.84 -3.78
CA ILE A 92 8.50 15.63 -4.80
C ILE A 92 7.69 16.85 -5.28
N GLY A 93 6.49 17.07 -4.72
CA GLY A 93 5.65 18.22 -5.00
C GLY A 93 4.92 18.15 -6.34
N ILE A 94 4.57 16.95 -6.85
CA ILE A 94 3.65 16.86 -7.99
C ILE A 94 2.30 17.40 -7.53
N ASP A 95 1.87 18.48 -8.16
CA ASP A 95 0.62 19.18 -7.91
C ASP A 95 -0.14 19.48 -9.22
N GLY A 96 -1.26 20.20 -9.10
CA GLY A 96 -2.09 20.60 -10.25
C GLY A 96 -1.39 21.58 -11.20
N GLU A 97 -0.34 22.27 -10.75
CA GLU A 97 0.42 23.23 -11.55
C GLU A 97 1.59 22.58 -12.31
N THR A 98 1.97 21.36 -11.90
CA THR A 98 3.06 20.59 -12.49
C THR A 98 2.77 20.26 -13.95
N LYS A 99 3.65 20.73 -14.85
CA LYS A 99 3.58 20.41 -16.28
C LYS A 99 3.61 18.89 -16.48
N HIS A 100 2.64 18.39 -17.24
CA HIS A 100 2.49 16.97 -17.55
C HIS A 100 2.20 16.05 -16.34
N SER A 101 1.53 16.57 -15.30
CA SER A 101 1.03 15.77 -14.16
C SER A 101 0.19 14.54 -14.57
N TRP A 102 -0.45 14.58 -15.75
CA TRP A 102 -1.15 13.43 -16.34
C TRP A 102 -0.28 12.15 -16.39
N ILE A 103 1.03 12.26 -16.69
CA ILE A 103 1.93 11.09 -16.78
C ILE A 103 1.98 10.34 -15.45
N TRP A 104 1.98 11.07 -14.34
CA TRP A 104 1.98 10.50 -12.99
C TRP A 104 0.67 9.76 -12.71
N PHE A 105 -0.48 10.37 -13.05
CA PHE A 105 -1.79 9.71 -12.93
C PHE A 105 -1.88 8.42 -13.76
N PHE A 106 -1.46 8.45 -15.03
CA PHE A 106 -1.45 7.24 -15.87
C PHE A 106 -0.55 6.15 -15.30
N SER A 107 0.62 6.51 -14.79
CA SER A 107 1.53 5.57 -14.14
C SER A 107 0.87 4.91 -12.92
N LEU A 108 0.22 5.71 -12.06
CA LEU A 108 -0.54 5.20 -10.92
C LEU A 108 -1.69 4.29 -11.34
N TYR A 109 -2.45 4.64 -12.38
CA TYR A 109 -3.54 3.80 -12.87
C TYR A 109 -3.06 2.44 -13.38
N ILE A 110 -1.98 2.41 -14.17
CA ILE A 110 -1.39 1.16 -14.67
C ILE A 110 -0.99 0.27 -13.49
N ILE A 111 -0.36 0.85 -12.48
CA ILE A 111 0.14 0.12 -11.31
C ILE A 111 -1.01 -0.37 -10.43
N LEU A 112 -2.05 0.43 -10.23
CA LEU A 112 -3.25 0.02 -9.49
C LEU A 112 -3.99 -1.12 -10.19
N LEU A 113 -4.16 -1.03 -11.52
CA LEU A 113 -4.76 -2.10 -12.32
C LEU A 113 -3.94 -3.39 -12.27
N ALA A 114 -2.62 -3.28 -12.41
CA ALA A 114 -1.72 -4.42 -12.23
C ALA A 114 -1.84 -5.00 -10.80
N GLY A 115 -1.94 -4.14 -9.78
CA GLY A 115 -2.19 -4.52 -8.39
C GLY A 115 -3.47 -5.34 -8.22
N PHE A 116 -4.60 -4.88 -8.78
CA PHE A 116 -5.86 -5.64 -8.74
C PHE A 116 -5.72 -7.03 -9.36
N ILE A 117 -5.05 -7.13 -10.51
CA ILE A 117 -4.84 -8.39 -11.23
C ILE A 117 -3.97 -9.34 -10.39
N VAL A 118 -2.82 -8.86 -9.90
CA VAL A 118 -1.87 -9.65 -9.13
C VAL A 118 -2.50 -10.15 -7.83
N ILE A 119 -3.14 -9.28 -7.06
CA ILE A 119 -3.79 -9.65 -5.79
C ILE A 119 -4.91 -10.69 -6.03
N ARG A 120 -5.67 -10.56 -7.13
CA ARG A 120 -6.71 -11.53 -7.52
C ARG A 120 -6.13 -12.89 -7.92
N ILE A 121 -4.97 -12.91 -8.57
CA ILE A 121 -4.27 -14.17 -8.88
C ILE A 121 -3.80 -14.83 -7.58
N CYS A 122 -3.19 -14.06 -6.67
CA CYS A 122 -2.73 -14.56 -5.38
C CYS A 122 -3.87 -15.13 -4.52
N TYR A 123 -5.07 -14.54 -4.56
CA TYR A 123 -6.24 -15.05 -3.85
C TYR A 123 -6.57 -16.52 -4.16
N LYS A 124 -6.35 -16.96 -5.40
CA LYS A 124 -6.62 -18.35 -5.81
C LYS A 124 -5.60 -19.35 -5.24
N ARG A 125 -4.42 -18.86 -4.84
CA ARG A 125 -3.29 -19.67 -4.34
C ARG A 125 -3.23 -19.74 -2.81
N ILE A 126 -3.80 -18.75 -2.13
CA ILE A 126 -3.78 -18.66 -0.67
C ILE A 126 -4.85 -19.56 -0.05
N LEU A 127 -4.45 -20.37 0.93
CA LEU A 127 -5.31 -21.31 1.65
C LEU A 127 -5.48 -20.90 3.12
N GLY A 128 -6.60 -21.33 3.72
CA GLY A 128 -6.89 -21.13 5.14
C GLY A 128 -7.29 -19.69 5.50
N LEU A 129 -7.05 -19.31 6.75
CA LEU A 129 -7.49 -18.03 7.34
C LEU A 129 -6.91 -16.80 6.62
N TYR A 130 -5.72 -16.91 6.04
CA TYR A 130 -5.06 -15.81 5.34
C TYR A 130 -5.73 -15.43 4.01
N LYS A 131 -6.70 -16.22 3.53
CA LYS A 131 -7.46 -15.95 2.31
C LYS A 131 -8.32 -14.68 2.38
N LEU A 132 -8.57 -14.16 3.58
CA LEU A 132 -9.26 -12.88 3.79
C LEU A 132 -8.39 -11.65 3.49
N LEU A 133 -7.06 -11.81 3.51
CA LEU A 133 -6.14 -10.68 3.31
C LEU A 133 -6.20 -10.13 1.88
N PRO A 134 -6.14 -10.92 0.78
CA PRO A 134 -6.24 -10.36 -0.57
C PRO A 134 -7.53 -9.58 -0.83
N PRO A 135 -8.74 -10.04 -0.44
CA PRO A 135 -9.96 -9.24 -0.53
C PRO A 135 -9.88 -7.91 0.22
N PHE A 136 -9.30 -7.90 1.43
CA PHE A 136 -9.08 -6.69 2.20
C PHE A 136 -8.12 -5.71 1.48
N LEU A 137 -7.02 -6.22 0.93
CA LEU A 137 -6.08 -5.42 0.14
C LEU A 137 -6.73 -4.87 -1.13
N LEU A 138 -7.56 -5.65 -1.82
CA LEU A 138 -8.33 -5.18 -2.98
C LEU A 138 -9.27 -4.04 -2.61
N PHE A 139 -9.91 -4.09 -1.44
CA PHE A 139 -10.76 -3.02 -0.95
C PHE A 139 -9.97 -1.72 -0.72
N LEU A 140 -8.83 -1.78 -0.01
CA LEU A 140 -7.97 -0.61 0.20
C LEU A 140 -7.40 -0.07 -1.11
N ASN A 141 -7.00 -0.94 -2.03
CA ASN A 141 -6.53 -0.57 -3.35
C ASN A 141 -7.63 0.12 -4.17
N GLY A 142 -8.88 -0.34 -4.00
CA GLY A 142 -10.10 0.29 -4.51
C GLY A 142 -10.29 1.72 -3.99
N MET A 143 -10.13 1.92 -2.69
CA MET A 143 -10.22 3.27 -2.10
C MET A 143 -9.16 4.20 -2.68
N LEU A 144 -7.90 3.76 -2.76
CA LEU A 144 -6.83 4.56 -3.38
C LEU A 144 -7.13 4.88 -4.85
N PHE A 145 -7.66 3.93 -5.61
CA PHE A 145 -8.03 4.13 -7.01
C PHE A 145 -9.11 5.21 -7.17
N VAL A 146 -10.18 5.15 -6.37
CA VAL A 146 -11.24 6.16 -6.38
C VAL A 146 -10.70 7.53 -5.95
N PHE A 147 -9.84 7.55 -4.93
CA PHE A 147 -9.21 8.78 -4.44
C PHE A 147 -8.33 9.45 -5.51
N ILE A 148 -7.54 8.68 -6.26
CA ILE A 148 -6.71 9.20 -7.35
C ILE A 148 -7.57 9.71 -8.51
N ILE A 149 -8.68 9.04 -8.84
CA ILE A 149 -9.65 9.57 -9.83
C ILE A 149 -10.18 10.92 -9.37
N PHE A 150 -10.56 11.04 -8.09
CA PHE A 150 -11.06 12.29 -7.54
C PHE A 150 -10.03 13.42 -7.66
N ILE A 151 -8.78 13.19 -7.23
CA ILE A 151 -7.70 14.19 -7.34
C ILE A 151 -7.45 14.56 -8.81
N HIS A 152 -7.39 13.58 -9.70
CA HIS A 152 -7.13 13.82 -11.12
C HIS A 152 -8.21 14.72 -11.74
N ILE A 153 -9.49 14.44 -11.46
CA ILE A 153 -10.60 15.30 -11.90
C ILE A 153 -10.47 16.68 -11.25
N TRP A 154 -10.25 16.74 -9.93
CA TRP A 154 -10.16 17.99 -9.16
C TRP A 154 -9.10 18.94 -9.73
N TRP A 155 -7.91 18.44 -10.07
CA TRP A 155 -6.83 19.25 -10.66
C TRP A 155 -7.13 19.77 -12.07
N HIS A 156 -8.12 19.20 -12.76
CA HIS A 156 -8.50 19.60 -14.13
C HIS A 156 -9.83 20.34 -14.19
N LEU A 157 -10.49 20.57 -13.04
CA LEU A 157 -11.69 21.41 -13.00
C LEU A 157 -11.29 22.88 -13.23
N PRO A 158 -12.10 23.66 -13.97
CA PRO A 158 -11.78 25.05 -14.31
C PRO A 158 -11.96 26.04 -13.15
N PHE A 159 -11.79 25.60 -11.89
CA PHE A 159 -11.96 26.45 -10.70
C PHE A 159 -10.70 27.28 -10.36
N THR A 160 -9.66 27.19 -11.18
CA THR A 160 -8.46 28.03 -11.14
C THR A 160 -8.39 28.90 -12.39
N GLY A 161 -9.26 29.91 -12.41
CA GLY A 161 -9.18 31.10 -13.27
C GLY A 161 -9.27 32.34 -12.40
#